data_AF-M7SX25-F1
#
_entry.id   AF-M7SX25-F1
#
_cell.length_a   1.000
_cell.length_b   1.000
_cell.length_c   1.000
_cell.angle_alpha   90.00
_cell.angle_beta   90.00
_cell.angle_gamma   90.00
#
_symmetry.space_group_name_H-M   'P 1'
#
loop_
_entity.id
_entity.type
_entity.pdbx_description
1 polymer ?
#
loop_
_entity_poly.entity_id
_entity_poly.type
_entity_poly.pdbx_seq_one_letter_code
_entity_poly.pdbx_strand_id
1 'polypeptide(L)'
;MSSTTGCCPMSTHPRTRKSTVCPWGTNDPDEGDREIITNPWDLETSEFTWLSDGTENYTTTWGNNGFAQTNPNGGNSYENNYRPTSTSLSFEYTYDTSMASPSAYVDASVTQLFYTANTYHDLLHTLGFTEAAGNFEVNNNGQGGQGNDGVILNAQDGSGTNNANFATPVDGRNPRMRMYIWTYTTPRRDCTFEAGVVIHEFTHGLSNRLTGGPANVGCLNGLESGGMGEGWGDWYATAIRLKAGDTRETDYALGAWVYGDPNGIRDYVYSTNMDTNPYTYESVDEENEVHAIGTIWATMLYEVLWNLIDKHGKNDADKPEFDENGVPTDGKYLAMKLVLDGMALQPCNPNFVSARDAILDADTALTGGDNQCEIWTAFAKRGLGENASYSSSNNEEDFTIPDGVC
;
A
#
# COMPACT_ATOMS: atom_id res chain seq x y z
N MET A 1 30.85 -49.34 1.41
CA MET A 1 29.76 -48.49 1.95
C MET A 1 29.86 -47.16 1.23
N SER A 2 28.99 -46.94 0.25
CA SER A 2 28.90 -45.68 -0.50
C SER A 2 27.42 -45.34 -0.53
N SER A 3 27.04 -44.32 0.24
CA SER A 3 25.70 -43.77 0.30
C SER A 3 25.55 -42.75 -0.81
N THR A 4 24.85 -43.11 -1.88
CA THR A 4 24.32 -42.16 -2.85
C THR A 4 23.10 -41.49 -2.25
N THR A 5 23.24 -40.21 -1.93
CA THR A 5 22.16 -39.28 -1.60
C THR A 5 21.23 -39.19 -2.81
N GLY A 6 19.96 -39.58 -2.64
CA GLY A 6 18.95 -39.44 -3.67
C GLY A 6 18.56 -37.97 -3.83
N CYS A 7 18.82 -37.40 -5.00
CA CYS A 7 18.14 -36.19 -5.44
C CYS A 7 16.66 -36.54 -5.66
N CYS A 8 15.77 -35.84 -4.96
CA CYS A 8 14.36 -35.81 -5.29
C CYS A 8 14.21 -35.07 -6.63
N PRO A 9 13.50 -35.60 -7.64
CA PRO A 9 13.32 -34.87 -8.89
C PRO A 9 12.32 -33.74 -8.65
N MET A 10 12.77 -32.49 -8.77
CA MET A 10 11.87 -31.34 -8.91
C MET A 10 10.99 -31.57 -10.14
N SER A 11 9.69 -31.73 -9.90
CA SER A 11 8.68 -31.93 -10.94
C SER A 11 8.55 -30.67 -11.80
N THR A 12 9.22 -30.69 -12.95
CA THR A 12 8.82 -30.22 -14.28
C THR A 12 7.77 -29.10 -14.37
N HIS A 13 8.24 -27.90 -14.76
CA HIS A 13 7.50 -26.71 -15.22
C HIS A 13 6.44 -26.15 -14.25
N PRO A 14 6.60 -24.93 -13.71
CA PRO A 14 5.53 -24.28 -12.97
C PRO A 14 4.29 -24.18 -13.87
N ARG A 15 3.17 -24.73 -13.39
CA ARG A 15 1.88 -24.65 -14.11
C ARG A 15 1.54 -23.19 -14.30
N THR A 16 1.22 -22.80 -15.53
CA THR A 16 0.85 -21.42 -15.87
C THR A 16 -0.42 -21.01 -15.13
N ARG A 17 -0.32 -20.01 -14.24
CA ARG A 17 -1.47 -19.35 -13.64
C ARG A 17 -1.95 -18.23 -14.54
N LYS A 18 -3.27 -18.11 -14.68
CA LYS A 18 -3.94 -16.98 -15.33
C LYS A 18 -4.98 -16.38 -14.38
N SER A 19 -5.16 -15.06 -14.42
CA SER A 19 -6.21 -14.38 -13.67
C SER A 19 -6.77 -13.23 -14.47
N THR A 20 -8.10 -13.11 -14.55
CA THR A 20 -8.74 -11.92 -15.14
C THR A 20 -8.93 -10.88 -14.05
N VAL A 21 -8.26 -9.73 -14.15
CA VAL A 21 -8.19 -8.70 -13.09
C VAL A 21 -8.07 -7.31 -13.72
N CYS A 22 -8.43 -6.26 -12.98
CA CYS A 22 -7.95 -4.91 -13.26
C CYS A 22 -6.43 -4.94 -13.01
N PRO A 23 -5.59 -4.63 -14.02
CA PRO A 23 -4.15 -4.73 -13.88
C PRO A 23 -3.60 -3.71 -12.89
N TRP A 24 -2.40 -3.97 -12.36
CA TRP A 24 -1.68 -3.07 -11.48
C TRP A 24 -1.58 -1.65 -12.07
N GLY A 25 -1.67 -0.63 -11.23
CA GLY A 25 -1.78 0.78 -11.65
C GLY A 25 -3.17 1.24 -12.08
N THR A 26 -4.11 0.33 -12.40
CA THR A 26 -5.52 0.70 -12.63
C THR A 26 -6.23 0.83 -11.29
N ASN A 27 -6.65 2.04 -10.91
CA ASN A 27 -7.24 2.26 -9.59
C ASN A 27 -8.59 1.59 -9.44
N ASP A 28 -9.46 1.70 -10.44
CA ASP A 28 -10.83 1.23 -10.36
C ASP A 28 -11.39 0.94 -11.77
N PRO A 29 -12.56 0.27 -11.87
CA PRO A 29 -13.12 -0.13 -13.17
C PRO A 29 -13.48 0.99 -14.14
N ASP A 30 -13.56 2.26 -13.70
CA ASP A 30 -13.82 3.39 -14.61
C ASP A 30 -12.52 3.87 -15.28
N GLU A 31 -11.34 3.38 -14.85
CA GLU A 31 -10.03 3.78 -15.36
C GLU A 31 -9.36 2.81 -16.34
N GLY A 32 -9.87 1.58 -16.45
CA GLY A 32 -9.27 0.56 -17.32
C GLY A 32 -10.07 -0.73 -17.39
N ASP A 33 -9.88 -1.46 -18.48
CA ASP A 33 -10.50 -2.77 -18.68
C ASP A 33 -9.76 -3.86 -17.88
N ARG A 34 -10.48 -4.94 -17.56
CA ARG A 34 -9.87 -6.14 -16.97
C ARG A 34 -9.10 -6.93 -18.03
N GLU A 35 -7.95 -7.44 -17.63
CA GLU A 35 -7.04 -8.18 -18.50
C GLU A 35 -6.69 -9.56 -17.93
N ILE A 36 -6.24 -10.47 -18.80
CA ILE A 36 -5.71 -11.77 -18.38
C ILE A 36 -4.22 -11.61 -18.08
N ILE A 37 -3.89 -11.64 -16.79
CA ILE A 37 -2.50 -11.60 -16.33
C ILE A 37 -1.99 -13.02 -16.10
N THR A 38 -0.79 -13.32 -16.60
CA THR A 38 -0.17 -14.64 -16.56
C THR A 38 1.07 -14.63 -15.68
N ASN A 39 1.13 -15.51 -14.68
CA ASN A 39 2.26 -15.63 -13.73
C ASN A 39 2.80 -14.27 -13.21
N PRO A 40 1.98 -13.43 -12.55
CA PRO A 40 2.35 -12.06 -12.19
C PRO A 40 3.40 -11.91 -11.08
N TRP A 41 3.74 -12.99 -10.37
CA TRP A 41 4.67 -12.94 -9.22
C TRP A 41 6.10 -12.62 -9.65
N ASP A 42 6.83 -11.94 -8.78
CA ASP A 42 8.29 -11.98 -8.80
C ASP A 42 8.79 -13.25 -8.10
N LEU A 43 9.78 -13.95 -8.65
CA LEU A 43 10.39 -15.06 -7.93
C LEU A 43 11.42 -14.59 -6.91
N GLU A 44 11.88 -13.34 -6.97
CA GLU A 44 12.78 -12.79 -5.96
C GLU A 44 12.05 -12.42 -4.66
N THR A 45 10.80 -11.95 -4.76
CA THR A 45 9.98 -11.54 -3.61
C THR A 45 8.87 -12.54 -3.27
N SER A 46 8.56 -13.44 -4.20
CA SER A 46 7.62 -14.56 -4.03
C SER A 46 8.24 -15.84 -4.58
N GLU A 47 9.32 -16.32 -3.94
CA GLU A 47 10.09 -17.54 -4.30
C GLU A 47 9.19 -18.77 -4.53
N PHE A 48 8.10 -18.88 -3.77
CA PHE A 48 7.16 -20.00 -3.89
C PHE A 48 6.02 -19.75 -4.89
N THR A 49 6.06 -18.63 -5.62
CA THR A 49 4.89 -18.00 -6.26
C THR A 49 3.82 -17.59 -5.23
N TRP A 50 2.76 -16.92 -5.69
CA TRP A 50 1.65 -16.58 -4.80
C TRP A 50 0.79 -17.78 -4.38
N LEU A 51 0.98 -18.97 -4.97
CA LEU A 51 0.13 -20.15 -4.73
C LEU A 51 0.84 -21.29 -4.00
N SER A 52 1.91 -21.00 -3.26
CA SER A 52 2.56 -21.95 -2.37
C SER A 52 3.14 -21.21 -1.16
N ASP A 53 3.33 -21.93 -0.07
CA ASP A 53 4.06 -21.49 1.14
C ASP A 53 5.42 -22.21 1.29
N GLY A 54 5.89 -22.85 0.22
CA GLY A 54 7.09 -23.69 0.20
C GLY A 54 6.89 -25.11 0.74
N THR A 55 5.76 -25.41 1.39
CA THR A 55 5.41 -26.75 1.87
C THR A 55 4.31 -27.37 0.99
N GLU A 56 3.24 -26.63 0.74
CA GLU A 56 2.10 -27.06 -0.05
C GLU A 56 1.92 -26.17 -1.29
N ASN A 57 1.35 -26.74 -2.35
CA ASN A 57 0.94 -25.99 -3.53
C ASN A 57 -0.58 -25.93 -3.56
N TYR A 58 -1.12 -24.74 -3.77
CA TYR A 58 -2.54 -24.46 -3.75
C TYR A 58 -3.11 -24.32 -5.15
N THR A 59 -4.40 -24.64 -5.28
CA THR A 59 -5.18 -24.45 -6.51
C THR A 59 -6.29 -23.40 -6.30
N THR A 60 -6.10 -22.54 -5.30
CA THR A 60 -7.06 -21.53 -4.83
C THR A 60 -6.28 -20.26 -4.42
N THR A 61 -6.96 -19.15 -4.13
CA THR A 61 -6.37 -17.89 -3.64
C THR A 61 -5.78 -18.00 -2.22
N TRP A 62 -4.70 -18.77 -2.09
CA TRP A 62 -3.99 -19.07 -0.85
C TRP A 62 -2.50 -19.30 -1.17
N GLY A 63 -1.60 -18.71 -0.40
CA GLY A 63 -0.16 -18.96 -0.49
C GLY A 63 0.63 -18.21 0.56
N ASN A 64 1.91 -17.95 0.30
CA ASN A 64 2.83 -17.39 1.29
C ASN A 64 2.41 -16.00 1.79
N ASN A 65 2.02 -15.10 0.88
CA ASN A 65 1.79 -13.70 1.21
C ASN A 65 0.38 -13.45 1.79
N GLY A 66 -0.58 -14.33 1.51
CA GLY A 66 -1.93 -14.20 2.05
C GLY A 66 -2.95 -15.23 1.60
N PHE A 67 -4.15 -15.09 2.15
CA PHE A 67 -5.28 -16.00 1.96
C PHE A 67 -6.54 -15.19 1.72
N ALA A 68 -7.09 -15.28 0.51
CA ALA A 68 -8.31 -14.55 0.15
C ALA A 68 -9.54 -15.47 0.13
N GLN A 69 -10.63 -14.95 0.69
CA GLN A 69 -11.91 -15.62 0.82
C GLN A 69 -13.05 -14.62 0.95
N THR A 70 -14.28 -15.08 0.72
CA THR A 70 -15.48 -14.35 1.14
C THR A 70 -15.65 -14.39 2.66
N ASN A 71 -16.30 -13.38 3.25
CA ASN A 71 -16.68 -13.42 4.65
C ASN A 71 -18.07 -12.82 4.92
N PRO A 72 -19.16 -13.36 4.33
CA PRO A 72 -20.47 -12.73 4.34
C PRO A 72 -21.13 -12.61 5.72
N ASN A 73 -20.65 -13.36 6.72
CA ASN A 73 -21.16 -13.28 8.09
C ASN A 73 -20.38 -12.28 8.98
N GLY A 74 -19.28 -11.70 8.47
CA GLY A 74 -18.42 -10.78 9.23
C GLY A 74 -17.69 -11.42 10.41
N GLY A 75 -17.55 -12.76 10.42
CA GLY A 75 -16.92 -13.50 11.50
C GLY A 75 -15.39 -13.48 11.45
N ASN A 76 -14.76 -14.13 12.43
CA ASN A 76 -13.30 -14.26 12.49
C ASN A 76 -12.74 -15.48 11.74
N SER A 77 -13.60 -16.46 11.39
CA SER A 77 -13.19 -17.65 10.67
C SER A 77 -12.86 -17.31 9.22
N TYR A 78 -11.77 -17.88 8.69
CA TYR A 78 -11.34 -17.64 7.32
C TYR A 78 -10.85 -18.91 6.63
N GLU A 79 -10.27 -19.86 7.36
CA GLU A 79 -9.59 -21.03 6.79
C GLU A 79 -10.53 -21.86 5.90
N ASN A 80 -11.77 -22.07 6.34
CA ASN A 80 -12.77 -22.87 5.64
C ASN A 80 -13.81 -22.02 4.88
N ASN A 81 -13.64 -20.70 4.84
CA ASN A 81 -14.55 -19.84 4.09
C ASN A 81 -14.38 -20.06 2.58
N TYR A 82 -15.43 -19.70 1.84
CA TYR A 82 -15.47 -19.91 0.40
C TYR A 82 -14.42 -19.07 -0.32
N ARG A 83 -13.71 -19.73 -1.24
CA ARG A 83 -12.74 -19.16 -2.19
C ARG A 83 -12.75 -19.99 -3.49
N PRO A 84 -12.52 -19.36 -4.65
CA PRO A 84 -12.55 -20.07 -5.92
C PRO A 84 -11.37 -21.04 -6.06
N THR A 85 -11.64 -22.27 -6.49
CA THR A 85 -10.62 -23.30 -6.76
C THR A 85 -10.56 -23.63 -8.25
N SER A 86 -9.36 -23.72 -8.83
CA SER A 86 -9.11 -24.06 -10.23
C SER A 86 -7.89 -24.98 -10.35
N THR A 87 -8.11 -26.25 -10.70
CA THR A 87 -7.02 -27.24 -10.84
C THR A 87 -6.09 -26.96 -12.02
N SER A 88 -6.57 -26.21 -13.02
CA SER A 88 -5.79 -25.69 -14.14
C SER A 88 -5.13 -24.33 -13.85
N LEU A 89 -5.28 -23.79 -12.64
CA LEU A 89 -4.79 -22.48 -12.22
C LEU A 89 -5.28 -21.31 -13.12
N SER A 90 -6.47 -21.45 -13.68
CA SER A 90 -7.17 -20.40 -14.44
C SER A 90 -8.24 -19.79 -13.55
N PHE A 91 -8.00 -18.56 -13.10
CA PHE A 91 -8.88 -17.76 -12.25
C PHE A 91 -9.54 -16.65 -13.09
N GLU A 92 -10.27 -17.07 -14.11
CA GLU A 92 -10.87 -16.19 -15.12
C GLU A 92 -12.39 -16.11 -14.87
N TYR A 93 -12.78 -15.19 -13.98
CA TYR A 93 -14.17 -15.03 -13.54
C TYR A 93 -14.81 -13.75 -14.10
N THR A 94 -16.07 -13.85 -14.50
CA THR A 94 -16.85 -12.73 -15.04
C THR A 94 -17.15 -11.70 -13.96
N TYR A 95 -16.99 -10.43 -14.31
CA TYR A 95 -17.43 -9.28 -13.53
C TYR A 95 -17.73 -8.15 -14.50
N ASP A 96 -18.79 -7.40 -14.20
CA ASP A 96 -19.22 -6.22 -14.93
C ASP A 96 -19.83 -5.25 -13.90
N THR A 97 -19.57 -3.95 -14.04
CA THR A 97 -20.01 -2.93 -13.06
C THR A 97 -21.53 -2.78 -13.00
N SER A 98 -22.28 -3.31 -13.97
CA SER A 98 -23.75 -3.34 -13.98
C SER A 98 -24.36 -4.48 -13.15
N MET A 99 -23.55 -5.45 -12.68
CA MET A 99 -24.03 -6.59 -11.89
C MET A 99 -24.58 -6.13 -10.52
N ALA A 100 -25.90 -6.26 -10.33
CA ALA A 100 -26.56 -5.70 -9.14
C ALA A 100 -26.32 -6.46 -7.82
N SER A 101 -25.91 -7.72 -7.89
CA SER A 101 -25.76 -8.60 -6.72
C SER A 101 -24.28 -8.91 -6.48
N PRO A 102 -23.67 -8.39 -5.40
CA PRO A 102 -22.27 -8.70 -5.09
C PRO A 102 -21.93 -10.18 -4.98
N SER A 103 -22.86 -10.97 -4.44
CA SER A 103 -22.74 -12.42 -4.37
C SER A 103 -22.61 -13.11 -5.73
N ALA A 104 -23.01 -12.47 -6.83
CA ALA A 104 -22.92 -13.04 -8.17
C ALA A 104 -21.52 -12.98 -8.79
N TYR A 105 -20.59 -12.22 -8.20
CA TYR A 105 -19.22 -12.05 -8.71
C TYR A 105 -18.14 -12.23 -7.62
N VAL A 106 -18.45 -12.97 -6.55
CA VAL A 106 -17.51 -13.25 -5.44
C VAL A 106 -16.20 -13.87 -5.91
N ASP A 107 -16.21 -14.72 -6.94
CA ASP A 107 -14.99 -15.34 -7.45
C ASP A 107 -14.04 -14.30 -8.08
N ALA A 108 -14.60 -13.34 -8.83
CA ALA A 108 -13.84 -12.23 -9.39
C ALA A 108 -13.33 -11.29 -8.29
N SER A 109 -14.16 -10.98 -7.30
CA SER A 109 -13.80 -10.13 -6.15
C SER A 109 -12.65 -10.73 -5.33
N VAL A 110 -12.74 -12.01 -4.95
CA VAL A 110 -11.68 -12.72 -4.21
C VAL A 110 -10.39 -12.80 -5.04
N THR A 111 -10.52 -13.04 -6.35
CA THR A 111 -9.35 -13.09 -7.26
C THR A 111 -8.68 -11.72 -7.41
N GLN A 112 -9.46 -10.63 -7.53
CA GLN A 112 -8.94 -9.27 -7.61
C GLN A 112 -8.23 -8.86 -6.33
N LEU A 113 -8.87 -9.08 -5.17
CA LEU A 113 -8.26 -8.77 -3.87
C LEU A 113 -6.94 -9.52 -3.67
N PHE A 114 -6.92 -10.81 -4.02
CA PHE A 114 -5.71 -11.62 -3.97
C PHE A 114 -4.62 -11.08 -4.90
N TYR A 115 -4.97 -10.71 -6.14
CA TYR A 115 -4.01 -10.16 -7.09
C TYR A 115 -3.40 -8.83 -6.61
N THR A 116 -4.23 -7.87 -6.21
CA THR A 116 -3.76 -6.55 -5.77
C THR A 116 -2.87 -6.66 -4.53
N ALA A 117 -3.28 -7.45 -3.53
CA ALA A 117 -2.51 -7.62 -2.29
C ALA A 117 -1.15 -8.30 -2.51
N ASN A 118 -1.09 -9.35 -3.34
CA ASN A 118 0.18 -10.02 -3.63
C ASN A 118 1.10 -9.16 -4.53
N THR A 119 0.54 -8.41 -5.49
CA THR A 119 1.36 -7.49 -6.29
C THR A 119 1.97 -6.39 -5.41
N TYR A 120 1.19 -5.89 -4.46
CA TYR A 120 1.68 -4.87 -3.54
C TYR A 120 2.70 -5.43 -2.54
N HIS A 121 2.51 -6.65 -2.04
CA HIS A 121 3.54 -7.37 -1.29
C HIS A 121 4.86 -7.40 -2.06
N ASP A 122 4.84 -7.86 -3.32
CA ASP A 122 6.04 -7.98 -4.13
C ASP A 122 6.73 -6.60 -4.32
N LEU A 123 5.95 -5.54 -4.59
CA LEU A 123 6.50 -4.18 -4.70
C LEU A 123 7.13 -3.69 -3.39
N LEU A 124 6.44 -3.87 -2.25
CA LEU A 124 6.95 -3.45 -0.95
C LEU A 124 8.21 -4.21 -0.55
N HIS A 125 8.27 -5.51 -0.83
CA HIS A 125 9.47 -6.33 -0.62
C HIS A 125 10.64 -5.80 -1.45
N THR A 126 10.42 -5.52 -2.74
CA THR A 126 11.39 -4.88 -3.63
C THR A 126 11.88 -3.52 -3.08
N LEU A 127 11.01 -2.73 -2.44
CA LEU A 127 11.37 -1.45 -1.83
C LEU A 127 12.01 -1.60 -0.43
N GLY A 128 12.04 -2.80 0.16
CA GLY A 128 12.75 -3.10 1.40
C GLY A 128 11.88 -3.55 2.59
N PHE A 129 10.57 -3.67 2.43
CA PHE A 129 9.70 -4.31 3.42
C PHE A 129 9.80 -5.84 3.30
N THR A 130 10.95 -6.33 3.74
CA THR A 130 11.36 -7.74 3.71
C THR A 130 10.93 -8.48 4.98
N GLU A 131 11.23 -9.77 5.05
CA GLU A 131 10.94 -10.64 6.19
C GLU A 131 11.58 -10.11 7.46
N ALA A 132 12.85 -9.71 7.40
CA ALA A 132 13.56 -9.12 8.54
C ALA A 132 12.98 -7.76 8.98
N ALA A 133 12.34 -7.03 8.05
CA ALA A 133 11.63 -5.79 8.33
C ALA A 133 10.19 -6.02 8.82
N GLY A 134 9.77 -7.27 9.03
CA GLY A 134 8.46 -7.63 9.54
C GLY A 134 7.35 -7.56 8.50
N ASN A 135 7.62 -8.04 7.28
CA ASN A 135 6.61 -8.20 6.24
C ASN A 135 5.57 -9.29 6.59
N PHE A 136 4.71 -9.64 5.63
CA PHE A 136 3.59 -10.54 5.85
C PHE A 136 3.76 -11.82 5.03
N GLU A 137 4.35 -12.83 5.65
CA GLU A 137 4.64 -14.11 4.99
C GLU A 137 4.39 -15.30 5.92
N VAL A 138 3.85 -16.38 5.37
CA VAL A 138 3.72 -17.64 6.11
C VAL A 138 5.09 -18.25 6.39
N ASN A 139 5.94 -18.27 5.39
CA ASN A 139 7.25 -18.89 5.41
C ASN A 139 8.30 -17.91 4.89
N ASN A 140 9.08 -17.36 5.81
CA ASN A 140 10.14 -16.39 5.54
C ASN A 140 11.39 -17.01 4.91
N ASN A 141 11.38 -18.32 4.60
CA ASN A 141 12.48 -19.03 3.94
C ASN A 141 13.87 -18.87 4.61
N GLY A 142 13.90 -18.60 5.92
CA GLY A 142 15.14 -18.37 6.68
C GLY A 142 15.75 -16.96 6.55
N GLN A 143 15.02 -16.00 5.97
CA GLN A 143 15.49 -14.63 5.67
C GLN A 143 15.42 -13.66 6.87
N GLY A 144 14.89 -14.10 8.01
CA GLY A 144 14.72 -13.29 9.22
C GLY A 144 13.24 -13.08 9.56
N GLY A 145 12.96 -12.21 10.52
CA GLY A 145 11.60 -11.93 11.00
C GLY A 145 10.90 -13.11 11.67
N GLN A 146 9.59 -12.97 11.87
CA GLN A 146 8.71 -14.03 12.36
C GLN A 146 7.58 -14.31 11.35
N GLY A 147 7.67 -15.44 10.66
CA GLY A 147 6.61 -15.87 9.74
C GLY A 147 5.35 -16.40 10.44
N ASN A 148 4.51 -17.11 9.67
CA ASN A 148 3.12 -17.46 9.99
C ASN A 148 2.18 -16.25 10.04
N ASP A 149 2.48 -15.23 9.24
CA ASP A 149 1.72 -13.98 9.26
C ASP A 149 1.35 -13.44 7.88
N GLY A 150 1.18 -14.32 6.89
CA GLY A 150 0.48 -13.98 5.65
C GLY A 150 -0.89 -13.34 5.91
N VAL A 151 -1.30 -12.42 5.04
CA VAL A 151 -2.48 -11.56 5.26
C VAL A 151 -3.78 -12.34 5.08
N ILE A 152 -4.70 -12.22 6.04
CA ILE A 152 -6.09 -12.68 5.89
C ILE A 152 -6.86 -11.62 5.08
N LEU A 153 -7.27 -11.96 3.86
CA LEU A 153 -7.90 -11.05 2.91
C LEU A 153 -9.39 -11.38 2.73
N ASN A 154 -10.26 -10.70 3.49
CA ASN A 154 -11.71 -10.92 3.41
C ASN A 154 -12.34 -10.02 2.33
N ALA A 155 -12.82 -10.65 1.27
CA ALA A 155 -13.65 -10.01 0.25
C ALA A 155 -15.13 -10.00 0.67
N GLN A 156 -15.83 -8.91 0.34
CA GLN A 156 -17.25 -8.71 0.63
C GLN A 156 -17.62 -9.06 2.08
N ASP A 157 -16.79 -8.60 3.02
CA ASP A 157 -16.92 -8.91 4.44
C ASP A 157 -18.23 -8.30 4.98
N GLY A 158 -19.06 -9.13 5.61
CA GLY A 158 -20.40 -8.76 6.08
C GLY A 158 -20.42 -8.01 7.40
N SER A 159 -19.27 -7.70 8.01
CA SER A 159 -19.19 -6.93 9.26
C SER A 159 -19.41 -5.43 9.07
N GLY A 160 -19.40 -4.94 7.83
CA GLY A 160 -19.62 -3.53 7.51
C GLY A 160 -19.99 -3.26 6.05
N THR A 161 -20.20 -1.99 5.76
CA THR A 161 -20.40 -1.42 4.42
C THR A 161 -19.77 -0.04 4.37
N ASN A 162 -19.50 0.51 3.18
CA ASN A 162 -19.03 1.89 2.98
C ASN A 162 -17.71 2.20 3.71
N ASN A 163 -16.82 1.21 3.83
CA ASN A 163 -15.53 1.33 4.48
C ASN A 163 -14.62 0.15 4.07
N ALA A 164 -13.44 0.04 4.67
CA ALA A 164 -12.65 -1.16 4.81
C ALA A 164 -11.91 -1.12 6.17
N ASN A 165 -11.01 -2.04 6.48
CA ASN A 165 -10.06 -1.91 7.59
C ASN A 165 -8.98 -2.98 7.52
N PHE A 166 -7.85 -2.67 8.14
CA PHE A 166 -6.73 -3.56 8.32
C PHE A 166 -6.31 -3.62 9.79
N ALA A 167 -6.29 -4.83 10.35
CA ALA A 167 -5.75 -5.06 11.68
C ALA A 167 -4.29 -5.53 11.57
N THR A 168 -3.36 -4.78 12.16
CA THR A 168 -1.93 -5.10 12.17
C THR A 168 -1.49 -5.57 13.55
N PRO A 169 -1.42 -6.88 13.82
CA PRO A 169 -0.72 -7.38 15.00
C PRO A 169 0.80 -7.33 14.78
N VAL A 170 1.55 -7.51 15.86
CA VAL A 170 3.01 -7.68 15.81
C VAL A 170 3.42 -8.81 14.87
N ASP A 171 4.68 -8.75 14.41
CA ASP A 171 5.35 -9.78 13.61
C ASP A 171 5.09 -11.20 14.11
N GLY A 172 4.83 -12.13 13.19
CA GLY A 172 4.50 -13.53 13.49
C GLY A 172 3.03 -13.80 13.86
N ARG A 173 2.13 -12.85 13.59
CA ARG A 173 0.67 -13.05 13.69
C ARG A 173 -0.02 -12.49 12.45
N ASN A 174 -0.97 -13.25 11.91
CA ASN A 174 -1.67 -12.84 10.69
C ASN A 174 -2.37 -11.48 10.86
N PRO A 175 -2.04 -10.48 10.04
CA PRO A 175 -2.88 -9.31 9.90
C PRO A 175 -4.16 -9.67 9.16
N ARG A 176 -5.14 -8.78 9.23
CA ARG A 176 -6.46 -9.03 8.65
C ARG A 176 -7.03 -7.80 7.98
N MET A 177 -7.20 -7.90 6.67
CA MET A 177 -7.88 -6.95 5.82
C MET A 177 -9.34 -7.35 5.63
N ARG A 178 -10.26 -6.38 5.75
CA ARG A 178 -11.69 -6.57 5.53
C ARG A 178 -12.20 -5.55 4.52
N MET A 179 -12.54 -6.04 3.33
CA MET A 179 -13.06 -5.22 2.23
C MET A 179 -14.59 -5.32 2.19
N TYR A 180 -15.28 -4.19 2.12
CA TYR A 180 -16.73 -4.13 2.21
C TYR A 180 -17.42 -3.78 0.89
N ILE A 181 -18.73 -4.01 0.86
CA ILE A 181 -19.60 -3.47 -0.18
C ILE A 181 -19.95 -2.02 0.14
N TRP A 182 -19.94 -1.18 -0.89
CA TRP A 182 -20.31 0.23 -0.85
C TRP A 182 -21.68 0.45 -1.48
N THR A 183 -22.48 1.31 -0.84
CA THR A 183 -23.93 1.41 -1.03
C THR A 183 -24.40 2.81 -1.47
N TYR A 184 -23.47 3.69 -1.79
CA TYR A 184 -23.75 5.05 -2.27
C TYR A 184 -24.19 5.10 -3.74
N THR A 185 -23.97 4.02 -4.49
CA THR A 185 -24.26 3.90 -5.92
C THR A 185 -25.29 2.80 -6.20
N THR A 186 -25.89 2.84 -7.40
CA THR A 186 -26.77 1.78 -7.90
C THR A 186 -26.30 1.34 -9.29
N PRO A 187 -25.85 0.08 -9.47
CA PRO A 187 -25.70 -0.97 -8.46
C PRO A 187 -24.64 -0.64 -7.39
N ARG A 188 -24.64 -1.41 -6.29
CA ARG A 188 -23.64 -1.29 -5.22
C ARG A 188 -22.24 -1.61 -5.76
N ARG A 189 -21.22 -0.91 -5.30
CA ARG A 189 -19.83 -1.10 -5.70
C ARG A 189 -19.08 -1.94 -4.66
N ASP A 190 -18.12 -2.73 -5.10
CA ASP A 190 -17.33 -3.63 -4.25
C ASP A 190 -15.90 -3.09 -4.19
N CYS A 191 -15.43 -2.67 -3.01
CA CYS A 191 -14.12 -2.01 -2.90
C CYS A 191 -12.93 -2.92 -3.16
N THR A 192 -13.13 -4.24 -3.33
CA THR A 192 -12.06 -5.12 -3.83
C THR A 192 -11.62 -4.79 -5.25
N PHE A 193 -12.46 -4.11 -6.05
CA PHE A 193 -12.12 -3.64 -7.40
C PHE A 193 -11.56 -2.22 -7.41
N GLU A 194 -11.52 -1.52 -6.27
CA GLU A 194 -10.82 -0.25 -6.14
C GLU A 194 -9.46 -0.49 -5.47
N ALA A 195 -8.42 -0.63 -6.29
CA ALA A 195 -7.06 -0.91 -5.86
C ALA A 195 -6.56 0.10 -4.83
N GLY A 196 -6.92 1.38 -4.95
CA GLY A 196 -6.56 2.40 -3.98
C GLY A 196 -7.05 2.08 -2.55
N VAL A 197 -8.25 1.52 -2.39
CA VAL A 197 -8.74 1.09 -1.06
C VAL A 197 -7.93 -0.11 -0.57
N VAL A 198 -7.65 -1.10 -1.41
CA VAL A 198 -6.86 -2.28 -1.02
C VAL A 198 -5.43 -1.90 -0.61
N ILE A 199 -4.81 -0.99 -1.36
CA ILE A 199 -3.45 -0.48 -1.10
C ILE A 199 -3.42 0.35 0.19
N HIS A 200 -4.41 1.22 0.39
CA HIS A 200 -4.55 1.99 1.62
C HIS A 200 -4.57 1.07 2.85
N GLU A 201 -5.44 0.06 2.83
CA GLU A 201 -5.57 -0.90 3.93
C GLU A 201 -4.27 -1.68 4.18
N PHE A 202 -3.64 -2.19 3.11
CA PHE A 202 -2.38 -2.92 3.26
C PHE A 202 -1.27 -2.01 3.83
N THR A 203 -1.30 -0.72 3.52
CA THR A 203 -0.31 0.27 3.98
C THR A 203 -0.45 0.58 5.47
N HIS A 204 -1.61 0.39 6.09
CA HIS A 204 -1.69 0.33 7.56
C HIS A 204 -0.85 -0.81 8.13
N GLY A 205 -0.77 -1.93 7.42
CA GLY A 205 0.13 -3.04 7.73
C GLY A 205 1.60 -2.60 7.70
N LEU A 206 2.02 -2.05 6.55
CA LEU A 206 3.38 -1.54 6.33
C LEU A 206 3.80 -0.54 7.42
N SER A 207 3.03 0.53 7.57
CA SER A 207 3.37 1.65 8.47
C SER A 207 3.42 1.24 9.93
N ASN A 208 2.50 0.39 10.40
CA ASN A 208 2.52 -0.12 11.78
C ASN A 208 3.63 -1.15 12.04
N ARG A 209 4.06 -1.93 11.05
CA ARG A 209 5.17 -2.90 11.21
C ARG A 209 6.53 -2.20 11.23
N LEU A 210 6.71 -1.17 10.41
CA LEU A 210 7.98 -0.42 10.35
C LEU A 210 8.13 0.56 11.52
N THR A 211 7.08 1.32 11.86
CA THR A 211 7.18 2.36 12.89
C THR A 211 7.39 1.75 14.27
N GLY A 212 8.53 2.05 14.90
CA GLY A 212 8.91 1.48 16.20
C GLY A 212 9.33 0.00 16.15
N GLY A 213 9.42 -0.56 14.93
CA GLY A 213 9.91 -1.90 14.62
C GLY A 213 8.87 -3.03 14.74
N PRO A 214 9.13 -4.19 14.12
CA PRO A 214 8.11 -5.24 13.88
C PRO A 214 7.47 -5.83 15.14
N ALA A 215 8.16 -5.74 16.28
CA ALA A 215 7.69 -6.23 17.56
C ALA A 215 6.73 -5.26 18.30
N ASN A 216 6.48 -4.06 17.77
CA ASN A 216 5.66 -3.04 18.42
C ASN A 216 4.75 -2.27 17.44
N VAL A 217 3.54 -2.76 17.25
CA VAL A 217 2.47 -2.10 16.45
C VAL A 217 1.69 -1.04 17.21
N GLY A 218 2.18 -0.62 18.39
CA GLY A 218 1.53 0.39 19.22
C GLY A 218 1.93 1.83 18.88
N CYS A 219 2.61 2.03 17.76
CA CYS A 219 3.39 3.22 17.46
C CYS A 219 2.74 4.22 16.51
N LEU A 220 1.50 3.97 16.07
CA LEU A 220 0.68 4.93 15.32
C LEU A 220 -0.70 5.10 15.97
N ASN A 221 -0.74 5.18 17.31
CA ASN A 221 -1.97 5.24 18.09
C ASN A 221 -2.30 6.65 18.62
N GLY A 222 -1.35 7.58 18.59
CA GLY A 222 -1.63 8.98 18.88
C GLY A 222 -2.50 9.60 17.79
N LEU A 223 -3.14 10.74 18.08
CA LEU A 223 -4.01 11.39 17.10
C LEU A 223 -3.23 11.79 15.83
N GLU A 224 -2.14 12.54 15.97
CA GLU A 224 -1.32 12.97 14.82
C GLU A 224 -0.56 11.81 14.16
N SER A 225 -0.06 10.85 14.94
CA SER A 225 0.63 9.66 14.39
C SER A 225 -0.32 8.70 13.67
N GLY A 226 -1.51 8.46 14.23
CA GLY A 226 -2.57 7.71 13.57
C GLY A 226 -3.05 8.44 12.31
N GLY A 227 -3.11 9.77 12.35
CA GLY A 227 -3.37 10.59 11.18
C GLY A 227 -2.35 10.39 10.06
N MET A 228 -1.04 10.40 10.38
CA MET A 228 -0.03 10.02 9.38
C MET A 228 -0.20 8.58 8.88
N GLY A 229 -0.66 7.66 9.74
CA GLY A 229 -1.08 6.31 9.37
C GLY A 229 -2.09 6.28 8.21
N GLU A 230 -3.15 7.08 8.31
CA GLU A 230 -4.14 7.28 7.24
C GLU A 230 -3.51 7.94 6.00
N GLY A 231 -2.69 8.97 6.21
CA GLY A 231 -2.06 9.71 5.13
C GLY A 231 -1.06 8.88 4.30
N TRP A 232 -0.29 8.00 4.92
CA TRP A 232 0.57 7.08 4.18
C TRP A 232 -0.24 6.10 3.34
N GLY A 233 -1.38 5.60 3.85
CA GLY A 233 -2.28 4.74 3.08
C GLY A 233 -2.79 5.41 1.82
N ASP A 234 -3.27 6.65 1.96
CA ASP A 234 -3.75 7.46 0.85
C ASP A 234 -2.64 7.79 -0.14
N TRP A 235 -1.47 8.14 0.37
CA TRP A 235 -0.34 8.55 -0.44
C TRP A 235 0.25 7.39 -1.25
N TYR A 236 0.40 6.18 -0.67
CA TYR A 236 0.84 5.01 -1.43
C TYR A 236 -0.17 4.62 -2.51
N ALA A 237 -1.48 4.63 -2.18
CA ALA A 237 -2.54 4.42 -3.15
C ALA A 237 -2.46 5.42 -4.31
N THR A 238 -2.15 6.69 -4.01
CA THR A 238 -1.99 7.75 -4.99
C THR A 238 -0.70 7.59 -5.81
N ALA A 239 0.46 7.36 -5.18
CA ALA A 239 1.75 7.22 -5.85
C ALA A 239 1.76 6.05 -6.85
N ILE A 240 1.13 4.94 -6.49
CA ILE A 240 1.06 3.72 -7.32
C ILE A 240 0.18 3.90 -8.56
N ARG A 241 -0.90 4.70 -8.46
CA ARG A 241 -1.86 4.89 -9.57
C ARG A 241 -1.48 6.02 -10.54
N LEU A 242 -0.30 6.62 -10.39
CA LEU A 242 0.24 7.55 -11.39
C LEU A 242 0.35 6.86 -12.75
N LYS A 243 -0.12 7.53 -13.79
CA LYS A 243 -0.18 7.09 -15.18
C LYS A 243 0.86 7.83 -16.01
N ALA A 244 1.14 7.31 -17.20
CA ALA A 244 2.17 7.87 -18.09
C ALA A 244 1.97 9.35 -18.45
N GLY A 245 0.70 9.79 -18.57
CA GLY A 245 0.35 11.16 -18.93
C GLY A 245 0.26 12.14 -17.76
N ASP A 246 0.42 11.70 -16.52
CA ASP A 246 0.22 12.59 -15.37
C ASP A 246 1.37 13.57 -15.18
N THR A 247 1.00 14.77 -14.76
CA THR A 247 1.91 15.88 -14.48
C THR A 247 1.66 16.41 -13.08
N ARG A 248 2.52 17.34 -12.63
CA ARG A 248 2.37 18.06 -11.36
C ARG A 248 0.97 18.65 -11.14
N GLU A 249 0.29 19.02 -12.22
CA GLU A 249 -1.06 19.59 -12.22
C GLU A 249 -2.18 18.54 -12.17
N THR A 250 -1.86 17.25 -12.23
CA THR A 250 -2.85 16.18 -12.04
C THR A 250 -3.29 16.16 -10.57
N ASP A 251 -4.61 16.09 -10.37
CA ASP A 251 -5.21 15.93 -9.05
C ASP A 251 -5.75 14.50 -8.86
N TYR A 252 -5.70 13.99 -7.63
CA TYR A 252 -6.21 12.67 -7.29
C TYR A 252 -7.20 12.68 -6.14
N ALA A 253 -8.33 12.02 -6.36
CA ALA A 253 -9.29 11.68 -5.32
C ALA A 253 -9.09 10.23 -4.83
N LEU A 254 -9.35 10.00 -3.55
CA LEU A 254 -9.39 8.66 -2.96
C LEU A 254 -10.84 8.16 -2.86
N GLY A 255 -11.09 6.89 -3.21
CA GLY A 255 -12.40 6.27 -3.01
C GLY A 255 -13.48 6.78 -3.96
N ALA A 256 -13.13 7.55 -5.00
CA ALA A 256 -14.08 8.25 -5.86
C ALA A 256 -15.07 7.29 -6.55
N TRP A 257 -14.57 6.14 -7.00
CA TRP A 257 -15.42 5.15 -7.63
C TRP A 257 -16.37 4.50 -6.62
N VAL A 258 -15.90 3.90 -5.52
CA VAL A 258 -16.82 3.28 -4.56
C VAL A 258 -17.79 4.27 -3.92
N TYR A 259 -17.37 5.51 -3.72
CA TYR A 259 -18.19 6.56 -3.13
C TYR A 259 -19.21 7.16 -4.12
N GLY A 260 -18.91 7.14 -5.42
CA GLY A 260 -19.78 7.69 -6.46
C GLY A 260 -19.72 9.22 -6.58
N ASP A 261 -18.66 9.83 -6.08
CA ASP A 261 -18.37 11.26 -6.21
C ASP A 261 -16.94 11.41 -6.79
N PRO A 262 -16.75 12.19 -7.87
CA PRO A 262 -15.42 12.41 -8.45
C PRO A 262 -14.42 13.05 -7.48
N ASN A 263 -14.88 13.73 -6.41
CA ASN A 263 -13.99 14.32 -5.39
C ASN A 263 -13.54 13.30 -4.34
N GLY A 264 -14.11 12.09 -4.33
CA GLY A 264 -13.74 11.05 -3.38
C GLY A 264 -14.28 11.29 -1.96
N ILE A 265 -13.62 10.65 -0.99
CA ILE A 265 -14.06 10.60 0.41
C ILE A 265 -13.34 11.58 1.34
N ARG A 266 -12.32 12.29 0.83
CA ARG A 266 -11.55 13.28 1.60
C ARG A 266 -12.08 14.68 1.32
N ASP A 267 -11.80 15.62 2.20
CA ASP A 267 -12.31 17.00 2.10
C ASP A 267 -11.74 17.75 0.88
N TYR A 268 -10.51 17.42 0.50
CA TYR A 268 -9.87 17.92 -0.73
C TYR A 268 -9.21 16.78 -1.47
N VAL A 269 -9.16 16.90 -2.80
CA VAL A 269 -8.32 16.06 -3.65
C VAL A 269 -6.83 16.36 -3.39
N TYR A 270 -5.96 15.37 -3.58
CA TYR A 270 -4.52 15.60 -3.55
C TYR A 270 -4.11 16.39 -4.78
N SER A 271 -3.56 17.58 -4.54
CA SER A 271 -3.22 18.55 -5.57
C SER A 271 -1.95 19.27 -5.18
N THR A 272 -1.13 19.65 -6.15
CA THR A 272 -0.03 20.59 -5.91
C THR A 272 -0.49 22.06 -5.98
N ASN A 273 -1.76 22.31 -6.31
CA ASN A 273 -2.33 23.65 -6.33
C ASN A 273 -2.93 24.01 -4.95
N MET A 274 -2.42 25.08 -4.32
CA MET A 274 -2.90 25.56 -3.01
C MET A 274 -4.34 26.11 -3.04
N ASP A 275 -4.86 26.49 -4.21
CA ASP A 275 -6.27 26.90 -4.36
C ASP A 275 -7.20 25.67 -4.38
N THR A 276 -6.71 24.52 -4.88
CA THR A 276 -7.47 23.26 -4.91
C THR A 276 -7.42 22.56 -3.56
N ASN A 277 -6.24 22.53 -2.92
CA ASN A 277 -6.05 21.94 -1.61
C ASN A 277 -5.20 22.89 -0.74
N PRO A 278 -5.83 23.68 0.14
CA PRO A 278 -5.18 24.73 0.91
C PRO A 278 -4.50 24.24 2.18
N TYR A 279 -4.50 22.93 2.48
CA TYR A 279 -4.00 22.43 3.74
C TYR A 279 -2.51 22.73 3.96
N THR A 280 -2.22 23.22 5.17
CA THR A 280 -0.88 23.41 5.73
C THR A 280 -0.77 22.66 7.07
N TYR A 281 0.39 22.73 7.73
CA TYR A 281 0.58 22.08 9.02
C TYR A 281 -0.35 22.64 10.13
N GLU A 282 -0.64 23.95 10.11
CA GLU A 282 -1.57 24.56 11.07
C GLU A 282 -3.00 23.97 10.97
N SER A 283 -3.39 23.47 9.78
CA SER A 283 -4.71 22.83 9.61
C SER A 283 -4.91 21.62 10.51
N VAL A 284 -3.83 20.98 11.02
CA VAL A 284 -3.92 19.85 11.96
C VAL A 284 -4.61 20.26 13.27
N ASP A 285 -4.45 21.51 13.72
CA ASP A 285 -5.03 21.99 14.99
C ASP A 285 -6.57 22.10 14.95
N GLU A 286 -7.16 22.13 13.75
CA GLU A 286 -8.60 22.18 13.54
C GLU A 286 -9.23 20.78 13.53
N GLU A 287 -8.41 19.73 13.46
CA GLU A 287 -8.88 18.35 13.24
C GLU A 287 -8.87 17.51 14.52
N ASN A 288 -9.87 16.63 14.64
CA ASN A 288 -10.01 15.70 15.76
C ASN A 288 -10.16 14.24 15.32
N GLU A 289 -9.90 13.97 14.05
CA GLU A 289 -10.17 12.71 13.36
C GLU A 289 -8.94 12.36 12.50
N VAL A 290 -8.54 11.08 12.52
CA VAL A 290 -7.27 10.65 11.92
C VAL A 290 -7.29 10.74 10.40
N HIS A 291 -8.40 10.50 9.73
CA HIS A 291 -8.46 10.59 8.27
C HIS A 291 -8.35 12.04 7.79
N ALA A 292 -8.93 13.00 8.53
CA ALA A 292 -8.78 14.42 8.23
C ALA A 292 -7.31 14.86 8.35
N ILE A 293 -6.64 14.49 9.45
CA ILE A 293 -5.20 14.75 9.64
C ILE A 293 -4.37 14.02 8.56
N GLY A 294 -4.74 12.79 8.21
CA GLY A 294 -4.08 12.02 7.17
C GLY A 294 -4.16 12.66 5.79
N THR A 295 -5.26 13.36 5.49
CA THR A 295 -5.37 14.12 4.23
C THR A 295 -4.31 15.22 4.17
N ILE A 296 -4.02 15.90 5.28
CA ILE A 296 -2.97 16.92 5.37
C ILE A 296 -1.59 16.28 5.13
N TRP A 297 -1.29 15.17 5.80
CA TRP A 297 -0.01 14.46 5.64
C TRP A 297 0.22 13.94 4.21
N ALA A 298 -0.78 13.25 3.64
CA ALA A 298 -0.74 12.76 2.26
C ALA A 298 -0.53 13.89 1.25
N THR A 299 -1.15 15.05 1.51
CA THR A 299 -1.00 16.25 0.70
C THR A 299 0.44 16.79 0.74
N MET A 300 1.11 16.78 1.89
CA MET A 300 2.54 17.12 2.00
C MET A 300 3.42 16.14 1.23
N LEU A 301 3.17 14.84 1.36
CA LEU A 301 3.91 13.82 0.63
C LEU A 301 3.63 13.87 -0.89
N TYR A 302 2.47 14.35 -1.32
CA TYR A 302 2.16 14.57 -2.74
C TYR A 302 3.07 15.65 -3.36
N GLU A 303 3.42 16.68 -2.59
CA GLU A 303 4.42 17.68 -3.01
C GLU A 303 5.82 17.05 -3.11
N VAL A 304 6.20 16.21 -2.15
CA VAL A 304 7.50 15.49 -2.16
C VAL A 304 7.59 14.60 -3.40
N LEU A 305 6.53 13.83 -3.68
CA LEU A 305 6.44 12.96 -4.85
C LEU A 305 6.70 13.74 -6.15
N TRP A 306 6.00 14.85 -6.37
CA TRP A 306 6.17 15.63 -7.60
C TRP A 306 7.52 16.35 -7.67
N ASN A 307 8.08 16.83 -6.56
CA ASN A 307 9.42 17.43 -6.57
C ASN A 307 10.48 16.40 -6.97
N LEU A 308 10.38 15.16 -6.48
CA LEU A 308 11.30 14.09 -6.84
C LEU A 308 11.09 13.63 -8.30
N ILE A 309 9.84 13.56 -8.77
CA ILE A 309 9.54 13.26 -10.19
C ILE A 309 10.09 14.34 -11.12
N ASP A 310 9.96 15.61 -10.77
CA ASP A 310 10.49 16.70 -11.59
C ASP A 310 12.03 16.63 -11.72
N LYS A 311 12.70 16.17 -10.65
CA LYS A 311 14.16 16.02 -10.64
C LYS A 311 14.66 14.77 -11.36
N HIS A 312 14.03 13.62 -11.11
CA HIS A 312 14.54 12.29 -11.52
C HIS A 312 13.71 11.63 -12.61
N GLY A 313 12.63 12.26 -13.06
CA GLY A 313 11.65 11.65 -13.95
C GLY A 313 10.74 10.66 -13.21
N LYS A 314 9.89 9.97 -13.98
CA LYS A 314 8.94 8.98 -13.49
C LYS A 314 9.05 7.71 -14.32
N ASN A 315 9.21 6.57 -13.65
CA ASN A 315 9.10 5.27 -14.28
C ASN A 315 7.64 4.81 -14.25
N ASP A 316 7.06 4.56 -15.43
CA ASP A 316 5.68 4.09 -15.57
C ASP A 316 5.56 2.56 -15.55
N ALA A 317 6.67 1.82 -15.43
CA ALA A 317 6.63 0.39 -15.22
C ALA A 317 6.01 0.05 -13.85
N ASP A 318 5.57 -1.21 -13.70
CA ASP A 318 4.97 -1.72 -12.46
C ASP A 318 5.97 -1.84 -11.30
N LYS A 319 7.28 -1.86 -11.62
CA LYS A 319 8.37 -2.08 -10.67
C LYS A 319 9.48 -1.04 -10.84
N PRO A 320 10.20 -0.71 -9.74
CA PRO A 320 11.38 0.14 -9.80
C PRO A 320 12.52 -0.52 -10.57
N GLU A 321 13.33 0.33 -11.19
CA GLU A 321 14.70 -0.01 -11.55
C GLU A 321 15.63 0.63 -10.51
N PHE A 322 16.68 -0.09 -10.11
CA PHE A 322 17.66 0.40 -9.14
C PHE A 322 19.02 0.58 -9.79
N ASP A 323 19.76 1.58 -9.32
CA ASP A 323 21.16 1.77 -9.67
C ASP A 323 22.08 0.75 -8.95
N GLU A 324 23.40 0.88 -9.15
CA GLU A 324 24.39 -0.01 -8.54
C GLU A 324 24.46 0.05 -7.01
N ASN A 325 23.87 1.09 -6.39
CA ASN A 325 23.84 1.29 -4.95
C ASN A 325 22.49 0.91 -4.33
N GLY A 326 21.53 0.41 -5.14
CA GLY A 326 20.19 0.06 -4.67
C GLY A 326 19.25 1.25 -4.52
N VAL A 327 19.53 2.37 -5.21
CA VAL A 327 18.67 3.56 -5.21
C VAL A 327 17.71 3.49 -6.41
N PRO A 328 16.39 3.69 -6.24
CA PRO A 328 15.48 3.79 -7.37
C PRO A 328 15.91 4.89 -8.34
N THR A 329 15.90 4.60 -9.64
CA THR A 329 16.43 5.52 -10.66
C THR A 329 15.48 6.66 -11.04
N ASP A 330 14.23 6.63 -10.58
CA ASP A 330 13.21 7.64 -10.87
C ASP A 330 12.55 8.17 -9.60
N GLY A 331 11.92 9.34 -9.71
CA GLY A 331 11.36 10.08 -8.58
C GLY A 331 10.14 9.41 -7.94
N LYS A 332 9.33 8.65 -8.69
CA LYS A 332 8.14 7.98 -8.15
C LYS A 332 8.55 6.92 -7.14
N TYR A 333 9.43 6.01 -7.55
CA TYR A 333 9.88 4.93 -6.67
C TYR A 333 10.90 5.40 -5.64
N LEU A 334 11.70 6.43 -5.93
CA LEU A 334 12.56 7.06 -4.93
C LEU A 334 11.72 7.65 -3.80
N ALA A 335 10.66 8.40 -4.11
CA ALA A 335 9.75 8.92 -3.09
C ALA A 335 9.18 7.78 -2.22
N MET A 336 8.68 6.70 -2.83
CA MET A 336 8.14 5.55 -2.10
C MET A 336 9.20 4.92 -1.19
N LYS A 337 10.41 4.75 -1.69
CA LYS A 337 11.54 4.21 -0.92
C LYS A 337 11.90 5.09 0.28
N LEU A 338 12.01 6.40 0.09
CA LEU A 338 12.34 7.34 1.16
C LEU A 338 11.26 7.39 2.24
N VAL A 339 9.99 7.33 1.85
CA VAL A 339 8.87 7.25 2.80
C VAL A 339 8.90 5.93 3.58
N LEU A 340 9.17 4.80 2.92
CA LEU A 340 9.34 3.50 3.58
C LEU A 340 10.48 3.53 4.60
N ASP A 341 11.65 4.01 4.19
CA ASP A 341 12.83 4.08 5.06
C ASP A 341 12.62 5.07 6.22
N GLY A 342 11.94 6.19 5.96
CA GLY A 342 11.52 7.14 7.00
C GLY A 342 10.65 6.50 8.07
N MET A 343 9.69 5.62 7.71
CA MET A 343 8.89 4.86 8.68
C MET A 343 9.75 3.96 9.57
N ALA A 344 10.85 3.40 9.05
CA ALA A 344 11.75 2.56 9.82
C ALA A 344 12.70 3.36 10.74
N LEU A 345 12.99 4.62 10.40
CA LEU A 345 13.86 5.51 11.17
C LEU A 345 13.13 6.30 12.26
N GLN A 346 11.87 6.68 12.03
CA GLN A 346 11.12 7.55 12.91
C GLN A 346 10.85 6.94 14.30
N PRO A 347 10.67 7.76 15.36
CA PRO A 347 10.34 7.26 16.69
C PRO A 347 8.94 6.63 16.74
N CYS A 348 8.65 5.91 17.83
CA CYS A 348 7.30 5.42 18.12
C CYS A 348 6.35 6.59 18.47
N ASN A 349 5.15 6.61 17.89
CA ASN A 349 4.19 7.72 17.92
C ASN A 349 4.83 9.06 17.50
N PRO A 350 5.33 9.15 16.24
CA PRO A 350 5.92 10.37 15.72
C PRO A 350 4.86 11.47 15.55
N ASN A 351 5.32 12.72 15.53
CA ASN A 351 4.57 13.86 14.98
C ASN A 351 5.07 14.17 13.55
N PHE A 352 4.40 15.06 12.82
CA PHE A 352 4.75 15.41 11.44
C PHE A 352 6.19 15.87 11.30
N VAL A 353 6.68 16.70 12.23
CA VAL A 353 8.06 17.21 12.24
C VAL A 353 9.06 16.04 12.32
N SER A 354 8.87 15.12 13.26
CA SER A 354 9.76 13.97 13.42
C SER A 354 9.67 12.97 12.26
N ALA A 355 8.52 12.84 11.59
CA ALA A 355 8.36 11.99 10.41
C ALA A 355 9.00 12.63 9.16
N ARG A 356 8.88 13.96 8.99
CA ARG A 356 9.60 14.73 7.96
C ARG A 356 11.10 14.54 8.12
N ASP A 357 11.62 14.74 9.34
CA ASP A 357 13.04 14.62 9.62
C ASP A 357 13.54 13.19 9.31
N ALA A 358 12.73 12.17 9.63
CA ALA A 358 13.06 10.79 9.28
C ALA A 358 13.13 10.53 7.75
N ILE A 359 12.29 11.21 6.95
CA ILE A 359 12.34 11.12 5.47
C ILE A 359 13.59 11.82 4.93
N LEU A 360 13.98 12.96 5.50
CA LEU A 360 15.22 13.66 5.15
C LEU A 360 16.47 12.85 5.54
N ASP A 361 16.43 12.18 6.70
CA ASP A 361 17.48 11.27 7.15
C ASP A 361 17.54 10.01 6.27
N ALA A 362 16.40 9.51 5.80
CA ALA A 362 16.33 8.41 4.84
C ALA A 362 17.03 8.78 3.52
N ASP A 363 16.82 10.00 3.01
CA ASP A 363 17.51 10.49 1.82
C ASP A 363 19.02 10.60 2.07
N THR A 364 19.41 11.14 3.22
CA THR A 364 20.83 11.20 3.62
C THR A 364 21.46 9.81 3.66
N ALA A 365 20.77 8.81 4.20
CA ALA A 365 21.26 7.44 4.31
C ALA A 365 21.32 6.71 2.96
N LEU A 366 20.34 6.95 2.08
CA LEU A 366 20.21 6.24 0.81
C LEU A 366 21.03 6.88 -0.33
N THR A 367 20.97 8.21 -0.45
CA THR A 367 21.53 8.96 -1.59
C THR A 367 22.72 9.83 -1.19
N GLY A 368 23.02 9.94 0.10
CA GLY A 368 24.00 10.91 0.61
C GLY A 368 23.43 12.33 0.76
N GLY A 369 22.12 12.49 0.67
CA GLY A 369 21.44 13.78 0.85
C GLY A 369 21.25 14.53 -0.47
N ASP A 370 21.18 13.82 -1.59
CA ASP A 370 21.09 14.43 -2.92
C ASP A 370 19.71 15.06 -3.16
N ASN A 371 18.72 14.84 -2.29
CA ASN A 371 17.34 15.31 -2.49
C ASN A 371 16.81 16.21 -1.37
N GLN A 372 17.70 16.70 -0.50
CA GLN A 372 17.34 17.60 0.60
C GLN A 372 16.58 18.84 0.13
N CYS A 373 17.03 19.50 -0.94
CA CYS A 373 16.36 20.69 -1.49
C CYS A 373 14.90 20.40 -1.87
N GLU A 374 14.67 19.30 -2.61
CA GLU A 374 13.35 18.94 -3.11
C GLU A 374 12.39 18.56 -1.99
N ILE A 375 12.87 17.78 -1.02
CA ILE A 375 12.09 17.32 0.12
C ILE A 375 11.75 18.51 1.04
N TRP A 376 12.74 19.33 1.40
CA TRP A 376 12.50 20.54 2.20
C TRP A 376 11.54 21.50 1.54
N THR A 377 11.70 21.76 0.23
CA THR A 377 10.82 22.66 -0.51
C THR A 377 9.37 22.18 -0.49
N ALA A 378 9.14 20.86 -0.62
CA ALA A 378 7.80 20.28 -0.57
C ALA A 378 7.13 20.48 0.80
N PHE A 379 7.83 20.15 1.88
CA PHE A 379 7.29 20.30 3.24
C PHE A 379 7.12 21.78 3.63
N ALA A 380 8.12 22.62 3.33
CA ALA A 380 8.07 24.05 3.59
C ALA A 380 6.90 24.73 2.86
N LYS A 381 6.57 24.31 1.62
CA LYS A 381 5.41 24.83 0.88
C LYS A 381 4.09 24.70 1.66
N ARG A 382 3.98 23.68 2.52
CA ARG A 382 2.79 23.38 3.32
C ARG A 382 2.99 23.61 4.81
N GLY A 383 3.89 24.51 5.18
CA GLY A 383 4.05 24.96 6.57
C GLY A 383 4.83 24.00 7.47
N LEU A 384 5.49 22.97 6.92
CA LEU A 384 6.34 22.03 7.67
C LEU A 384 7.84 22.26 7.40
N GLY A 385 8.24 23.53 7.26
CA GLY A 385 9.62 23.99 7.04
C GLY A 385 10.53 23.88 8.27
N GLU A 386 11.77 24.34 8.14
CA GLU A 386 12.87 24.12 9.10
C GLU A 386 12.47 24.31 10.56
N ASN A 387 11.75 25.39 10.86
CA ASN A 387 11.40 25.81 12.22
C ASN A 387 9.98 25.41 12.63
N ALA A 388 9.28 24.61 11.82
CA ALA A 388 7.96 24.11 12.18
C ALA A 388 8.05 23.28 13.46
N SER A 389 7.10 23.45 14.37
CA SER A 389 7.16 22.81 15.68
C SER A 389 5.82 22.21 16.09
N TYR A 390 5.90 21.01 16.66
CA TYR A 390 4.74 20.30 17.17
C TYR A 390 4.31 20.83 18.55
N SER A 391 3.00 20.95 18.71
CA SER A 391 2.33 21.20 19.97
C SER A 391 1.02 20.42 20.00
N SER A 392 0.52 20.06 21.18
CA SER A 392 -0.71 19.25 21.28
C SER A 392 -1.98 19.96 20.81
N SER A 393 -1.94 21.27 20.55
CA SER A 393 -3.13 22.07 20.23
C SER A 393 -2.83 23.41 19.55
N ASN A 394 -1.59 23.62 19.11
CA ASN A 394 -1.13 24.89 18.54
C ASN A 394 0.20 24.66 17.83
N ASN A 395 0.19 23.80 16.83
CA ASN A 395 1.32 23.57 15.94
C ASN A 395 1.78 24.91 15.36
N GLU A 396 3.09 25.12 15.27
CA GLU A 396 3.64 26.31 14.64
C GLU A 396 4.11 25.94 13.24
N GLU A 397 3.50 26.54 12.21
CA GLU A 397 3.94 26.38 10.84
C GLU A 397 5.18 27.23 10.53
N ASP A 398 6.00 26.72 9.61
CA ASP A 398 7.12 27.44 9.04
C ASP A 398 7.23 27.14 7.55
N PHE A 399 7.57 28.14 6.75
CA PHE A 399 7.73 28.01 5.30
C PHE A 399 9.20 28.18 4.88
N THR A 400 10.11 28.19 5.85
CA THR A 400 11.55 28.37 5.60
C THR A 400 12.17 27.05 5.14
N ILE A 401 13.00 27.14 4.10
CA ILE A 401 13.91 26.08 3.66
C ILE A 401 15.28 26.38 4.29
N PRO A 402 15.98 25.39 4.89
CA PRO A 402 17.26 25.65 5.53
C PRO A 402 18.32 26.26 4.60
N ASP A 403 19.18 27.11 5.13
CA ASP A 403 20.24 27.75 4.33
C ASP A 403 21.23 26.71 3.76
N GLY A 404 21.45 26.76 2.44
CA GLY A 404 22.47 25.96 1.74
C GLY A 404 22.08 24.52 1.42
N VAL A 405 20.80 24.13 1.59
CA VAL A 405 20.28 22.86 1.05
C VAL A 405 19.85 22.99 -0.41
N CYS A 406 19.50 24.21 -0.81
CA CYS A 406 19.35 24.71 -2.17
C CYS A 406 20.38 25.85 -2.37
#